data_AF-A0A351DN88-F1
#
_entry.id   AF-A0A351DN88-F1
#
_cell.length_a   1.000
_cell.length_b   1.000
_cell.length_c   1.000
_cell.angle_alpha   90.00
_cell.angle_beta   90.00
_cell.angle_gamma   90.00
#
_symmetry.space_group_name_H-M   'P 1'
#
loop_
_entity.id
_entity.type
_entity.pdbx_description
1 polymer ?
#
loop_
_entity_poly.entity_id
_entity_poly.type
_entity_poly.pdbx_seq_one_letter_code
_entity_poly.pdbx_strand_id
1 'polypeptide(L)'
;MRRYPNINRAHIDANHPHRSTDFDDYYFLLLDPIGERHSVFIDGNQLPKRFAELQPNSIFRVGETGFGTGLTFLLGWLSFLTYAPPSSRLQWVSTEAFPLSHHDLDQALDALSLPDAFIKIANQLREAWPDPIPTCHRRLF
;
A
#
# COMPACT_ATOMS: atom_id res chain seq x y z
N MET A 1 -20.74 -26.67 6.42
CA MET A 1 -20.41 -25.49 5.59
C MET A 1 -19.48 -24.60 6.43
N ARG A 2 -18.23 -24.39 6.03
CA ARG A 2 -17.29 -23.54 6.78
C ARG A 2 -17.79 -22.10 6.63
N ARG A 3 -18.30 -21.48 7.69
CA ARG A 3 -18.67 -20.05 7.64
C ARG A 3 -17.40 -19.25 7.39
N TYR A 4 -17.42 -18.42 6.37
CA TYR A 4 -16.37 -17.43 6.21
C TYR A 4 -16.38 -16.51 7.43
N PRO A 5 -15.21 -16.17 8.00
CA PRO A 5 -15.15 -15.19 9.08
C PRO A 5 -15.72 -13.85 8.59
N ASN A 6 -16.49 -13.16 9.43
CA ASN A 6 -16.90 -11.79 9.13
C ASN A 6 -15.64 -10.91 9.09
N ILE A 7 -15.51 -10.10 8.03
CA ILE A 7 -14.49 -9.05 7.99
C ILE A 7 -15.08 -7.79 8.60
N ASN A 8 -14.41 -7.29 9.63
CA ASN A 8 -14.67 -5.97 10.18
C ASN A 8 -13.81 -4.95 9.43
N ARG A 9 -14.35 -3.76 9.20
CA ARG A 9 -13.59 -2.65 8.62
C ARG A 9 -12.86 -1.89 9.72
N ALA A 10 -11.68 -1.36 9.40
CA ALA A 10 -11.07 -0.34 10.24
C ALA A 10 -11.81 0.99 10.05
N HIS A 11 -11.85 1.80 11.10
CA HIS A 11 -12.35 3.17 11.06
C HIS A 11 -11.20 4.15 11.28
N ILE A 12 -11.23 5.27 10.56
CA ILE A 12 -10.29 6.38 10.74
C ILE A 12 -10.93 7.52 11.54
N ASP A 13 -10.11 8.25 12.28
CA ASP A 13 -10.56 9.44 13.01
C ASP A 13 -10.89 10.57 12.02
N ALA A 14 -12.11 11.13 12.14
CA ALA A 14 -12.59 12.19 11.24
C ALA A 14 -11.73 13.47 11.27
N ASN A 15 -11.05 13.75 12.39
CA ASN A 15 -10.13 14.88 12.52
C ASN A 15 -8.67 14.50 12.23
N HIS A 16 -8.35 13.20 12.25
CA HIS A 16 -7.02 12.66 12.01
C HIS A 16 -7.10 11.45 11.06
N PRO A 17 -7.15 11.67 9.74
CA PRO A 17 -7.45 10.63 8.74
C PRO A 17 -6.38 9.53 8.59
N HIS A 18 -5.37 9.54 9.46
CA HIS A 18 -4.29 8.56 9.55
C HIS A 18 -4.25 7.83 10.88
N ARG A 19 -5.18 8.13 11.80
CA ARG A 19 -5.33 7.44 13.08
C ARG A 19 -6.43 6.39 12.96
N SER A 20 -6.11 5.15 13.29
CA SER A 20 -7.12 4.12 13.49
C SER A 20 -7.77 4.31 14.85
N THR A 21 -9.09 4.45 14.88
CA THR A 21 -9.84 4.55 16.15
C THR A 21 -9.95 3.20 16.85
N ASP A 22 -9.87 2.10 16.12
CA ASP A 22 -9.95 0.73 16.65
C ASP A 22 -8.67 0.32 17.40
N PHE A 23 -7.51 0.85 16.99
CA PHE A 23 -6.20 0.55 17.59
C PHE A 23 -5.60 1.68 18.42
N ASP A 24 -6.22 2.86 18.39
CA ASP A 24 -5.72 4.08 19.02
C ASP A 24 -4.27 4.42 18.61
N ASP A 25 -3.95 4.19 17.34
CA ASP A 25 -2.60 4.37 16.79
C ASP A 25 -2.63 4.95 15.37
N TYR A 26 -1.52 5.53 14.94
CA TYR A 26 -1.36 6.11 13.61
C TYR A 26 -0.76 5.10 12.63
N TYR A 27 -1.24 5.12 11.38
CA TYR A 27 -0.67 4.29 10.31
C TYR A 27 0.80 4.69 9.97
N PHE A 28 1.21 5.91 10.31
CA PHE A 28 2.55 6.47 10.07
C PHE A 28 2.79 7.73 10.91
N LEU A 29 4.05 8.18 11.01
CA LEU A 29 4.39 9.44 11.67
C LEU A 29 3.68 10.62 11.02
N LEU A 30 3.16 11.51 11.86
CA LEU A 30 2.31 12.65 11.46
C LEU A 30 3.02 13.75 10.67
N LEU A 31 4.33 13.91 10.86
CA LEU A 31 5.08 15.04 10.30
C LEU A 31 5.55 14.80 8.86
N ASP A 32 5.98 13.58 8.55
CA ASP A 32 6.38 13.19 7.20
C ASP A 32 6.09 11.69 6.94
N PRO A 33 4.81 11.35 6.74
CA PRO A 33 4.36 9.98 6.45
C PRO A 33 5.14 9.30 5.32
N ILE A 34 5.41 10.07 4.26
CA ILE A 34 6.01 9.58 3.03
C ILE A 34 7.50 9.35 3.26
N GLY A 35 8.20 10.33 3.81
CA GLY A 35 9.63 10.24 4.08
C GLY A 35 9.98 9.16 5.11
N GLU A 36 9.17 9.00 6.16
CA GLU A 36 9.37 7.90 7.12
C GLU A 36 9.22 6.55 6.42
N ARG A 37 8.10 6.31 5.74
CA ARG A 37 7.85 5.02 5.08
C ARG A 37 8.86 4.74 3.98
N HIS A 38 9.28 5.76 3.26
CA HIS A 38 10.39 5.66 2.30
C HIS A 38 11.67 5.19 3.00
N SER A 39 12.09 5.90 4.06
CA SER A 39 13.34 5.60 4.78
C SER A 39 13.32 4.20 5.40
N VAL A 40 12.24 3.84 6.07
CA VAL A 40 12.13 2.56 6.80
C VAL A 40 12.00 1.38 5.85
N PHE A 41 11.13 1.48 4.83
CA PHE A 41 10.82 0.34 3.98
C PHE A 41 11.63 0.33 2.68
N ILE A 42 11.65 1.43 1.93
CA ILE A 42 12.29 1.50 0.61
C ILE A 42 13.81 1.47 0.78
N ASP A 43 14.35 2.39 1.59
CA ASP A 43 15.79 2.49 1.82
C ASP A 43 16.28 1.36 2.74
N GLY A 44 15.53 1.05 3.80
CA GLY A 44 15.84 -0.04 4.71
C GLY A 44 15.98 -1.42 4.02
N ASN A 45 15.21 -1.67 2.95
CA ASN A 45 15.34 -2.90 2.15
C ASN A 45 16.22 -2.75 0.90
N GLN A 46 16.83 -1.58 0.70
CA GLN A 46 17.66 -1.24 -0.46
C GLN A 46 16.95 -1.50 -1.80
N LEU A 47 15.64 -1.23 -1.85
CA LEU A 47 14.82 -1.59 -3.00
C LEU A 47 15.28 -0.95 -4.32
N PRO A 48 15.62 0.36 -4.38
CA PRO A 48 16.08 0.98 -5.62
C PRO A 48 17.27 0.23 -6.24
N LYS A 49 18.26 -0.11 -5.42
CA LYS A 49 19.45 -0.86 -5.87
C LYS A 49 19.07 -2.25 -6.35
N ARG A 50 18.28 -2.98 -5.56
CA ARG A 50 17.87 -4.36 -5.90
C ARG A 50 17.00 -4.43 -7.15
N PHE A 51 16.18 -3.40 -7.39
CA PHE A 51 15.38 -3.26 -8.60
C PHE A 51 16.24 -2.99 -9.82
N ALA A 52 17.22 -2.09 -9.72
CA ALA A 52 18.15 -1.79 -10.81
C ALA A 52 19.03 -2.98 -11.21
N GLU A 53 19.34 -3.88 -10.27
CA GLU A 53 20.14 -5.09 -10.50
C GLU A 53 19.34 -6.26 -11.10
N LEU A 54 18.02 -6.11 -11.27
CA LEU A 54 17.18 -7.16 -11.85
C LEU A 54 17.59 -7.46 -13.29
N GLN A 55 17.55 -8.75 -13.62
CA GLN A 55 17.69 -9.18 -15.00
C GLN A 55 16.37 -8.95 -15.77
N PRO A 56 16.41 -8.66 -17.08
CA PRO A 56 15.21 -8.56 -17.90
C PRO A 56 14.30 -9.79 -17.75
N ASN A 57 12.98 -9.59 -17.77
CA ASN A 57 11.95 -10.63 -17.60
C ASN A 57 11.91 -11.34 -16.24
N SER A 58 12.62 -10.81 -15.22
CA SER A 58 12.58 -11.35 -13.86
C SER A 58 11.35 -10.91 -13.07
N ILE A 59 11.10 -11.56 -11.93
CA ILE A 59 10.02 -11.22 -11.00
C ILE A 59 10.60 -10.94 -9.63
N PHE A 60 10.39 -9.73 -9.11
CA PHE A 60 10.69 -9.38 -7.73
C PHE A 60 9.44 -9.57 -6.87
N ARG A 61 9.59 -10.11 -5.65
CA ARG A 61 8.46 -10.40 -4.76
C ARG A 61 8.63 -9.72 -3.41
N VAL A 62 7.56 -9.09 -2.94
CA VAL A 62 7.48 -8.48 -1.61
C VAL A 62 6.33 -9.13 -0.85
N GLY A 63 6.59 -9.47 0.41
CA GLY A 63 5.58 -9.87 1.39
C GLY A 63 5.41 -8.78 2.43
N GLU A 64 4.17 -8.42 2.75
CA GLU A 64 3.81 -7.39 3.72
C GLU A 64 2.75 -7.94 4.71
N THR A 65 2.84 -7.47 5.96
CA THR A 65 1.85 -7.73 7.00
C THR A 65 1.24 -6.40 7.44
N GLY A 66 -0.08 -6.25 7.25
CA GLY A 66 -0.78 -4.98 7.40
C GLY A 66 -0.63 -4.14 6.15
N PHE A 67 -1.68 -4.08 5.32
CA PHE A 67 -1.69 -3.25 4.12
C PHE A 67 -2.06 -1.79 4.46
N GLY A 68 -2.96 -1.61 5.42
CA GLY A 68 -3.44 -0.32 5.89
C GLY A 68 -3.96 0.56 4.75
N THR A 69 -3.39 1.76 4.63
CA THR A 69 -3.71 2.73 3.57
C THR A 69 -3.07 2.40 2.21
N GLY A 70 -2.21 1.38 2.14
CA GLY A 70 -1.45 1.04 0.93
C GLY A 70 -0.24 1.93 0.65
N LEU A 71 0.13 2.85 1.54
CA LEU A 71 1.24 3.79 1.33
C LEU A 71 2.56 3.07 1.02
N THR A 72 2.91 2.04 1.79
CA THR A 72 4.14 1.25 1.57
C THR A 72 4.14 0.58 0.20
N PHE A 73 3.01 -0.02 -0.20
CA PHE A 73 2.84 -0.60 -1.53
C PHE A 73 3.02 0.45 -2.64
N LEU A 74 2.38 1.61 -2.52
CA LEU A 74 2.48 2.68 -3.52
C LEU A 74 3.92 3.21 -3.66
N LEU A 75 4.64 3.37 -2.55
CA LEU A 75 6.05 3.75 -2.57
C LEU A 75 6.92 2.68 -3.23
N GLY A 76 6.68 1.40 -2.91
CA GLY A 76 7.38 0.27 -3.51
C GLY A 76 7.12 0.17 -5.01
N TRP A 77 5.88 0.38 -5.42
CA TRP A 77 5.47 0.38 -6.82
C TRP A 77 6.11 1.54 -7.60
N LEU A 78 6.06 2.77 -7.08
CA LEU A 78 6.70 3.91 -7.73
C LEU A 78 8.22 3.72 -7.86
N SER A 79 8.86 3.20 -6.80
CA SER A 79 10.28 2.85 -6.81
C SER A 79 10.59 1.80 -7.87
N PHE A 80 9.75 0.75 -7.97
CA PHE A 80 9.92 -0.28 -9.00
C PHE A 80 9.82 0.28 -10.42
N LEU A 81 8.81 1.11 -10.71
CA LEU A 81 8.66 1.76 -12.02
C LEU A 81 9.86 2.66 -12.37
N THR A 82 10.51 3.22 -11.36
CA THR A 82 11.65 4.13 -11.53
C THR A 82 12.96 3.37 -11.82
N TYR A 83 13.21 2.28 -11.11
CA TYR A 83 14.54 1.64 -11.10
C TYR A 83 14.60 0.28 -11.81
N ALA A 84 13.50 -0.45 -11.95
CA ALA A 84 13.54 -1.79 -12.54
C ALA A 84 13.62 -1.74 -14.07
N PRO A 85 14.21 -2.76 -14.72
CA PRO A 85 14.11 -2.93 -16.16
C PRO A 85 12.63 -3.06 -16.58
N PRO A 86 12.20 -2.42 -17.69
CA PRO A 86 10.78 -2.39 -18.10
C PRO A 86 10.12 -3.75 -18.34
N SER A 87 10.90 -4.80 -18.60
CA SER A 87 10.40 -6.17 -18.81
C SER A 87 10.26 -6.98 -17.50
N SER A 88 10.71 -6.43 -16.37
CA SER A 88 10.60 -7.09 -15.08
C SER A 88 9.19 -6.89 -14.49
N ARG A 89 8.82 -7.73 -13.52
CA ARG A 89 7.53 -7.64 -12.82
C ARG A 89 7.71 -7.55 -11.31
N LEU A 90 6.85 -6.77 -10.66
CA LEU A 90 6.70 -6.76 -9.21
C LEU A 90 5.48 -7.61 -8.83
N GLN A 91 5.64 -8.51 -7.85
CA GLN A 91 4.53 -9.17 -7.17
C GLN A 91 4.53 -8.75 -5.70
N TRP A 92 3.48 -8.04 -5.31
CA TRP A 92 3.24 -7.64 -3.92
C TRP A 92 2.18 -8.54 -3.31
N VAL A 93 2.49 -9.14 -2.16
CA VAL A 93 1.57 -9.98 -1.41
C VAL A 93 1.44 -9.37 -0.03
N SER A 94 0.23 -8.96 0.33
CA SER A 94 -0.06 -8.39 1.65
C SER A 94 -1.21 -9.11 2.33
N THR A 95 -1.29 -8.94 3.63
CA THR A 95 -2.38 -9.43 4.47
C THR A 95 -2.95 -8.26 5.25
N GLU A 96 -4.27 -8.13 5.28
CA GLU A 96 -4.96 -7.08 6.01
C GLU A 96 -6.14 -7.70 6.78
N ALA A 97 -6.19 -7.43 8.08
CA ALA A 97 -7.22 -7.94 8.96
C ALA A 97 -8.44 -7.01 9.00
N PHE A 98 -8.22 -5.70 8.81
CA PHE A 98 -9.23 -4.66 8.93
C PHE A 98 -9.15 -3.70 7.73
N PRO A 99 -9.57 -4.13 6.53
CA PRO A 99 -9.47 -3.31 5.33
C PRO A 99 -10.32 -2.04 5.47
N LEU A 100 -9.76 -0.91 5.03
CA LEU A 100 -10.46 0.37 4.96
C LEU A 100 -11.65 0.29 4.00
N SER A 101 -12.67 1.11 4.26
CA SER A 101 -13.69 1.39 3.25
C SER A 101 -13.09 2.19 2.08
N HIS A 102 -13.76 2.19 0.92
CA HIS A 102 -13.37 3.08 -0.19
C HIS A 102 -13.31 4.55 0.26
N HIS A 103 -14.28 4.99 1.06
CA HIS A 103 -14.34 6.36 1.55
C HIS A 103 -13.15 6.71 2.45
N ASP A 104 -12.82 5.83 3.39
CA ASP A 104 -11.70 6.05 4.31
C ASP A 104 -10.35 5.95 3.58
N LEU A 105 -10.25 5.08 2.56
CA LEU A 105 -9.08 5.02 1.70
C LEU A 105 -8.88 6.34 0.93
N ASP A 106 -9.95 6.88 0.34
CA ASP A 106 -9.89 8.14 -0.38
C ASP A 106 -9.43 9.26 0.56
N GLN A 107 -10.05 9.39 1.74
CA GLN A 107 -9.66 10.37 2.76
C GLN A 107 -8.20 10.21 3.21
N ALA A 108 -7.77 8.98 3.47
CA ALA A 108 -6.40 8.70 3.91
C ALA A 108 -5.36 9.02 2.83
N LEU A 109 -5.68 8.81 1.55
CA LEU A 109 -4.78 9.12 0.44
C LEU A 109 -4.83 10.60 0.05
N ASP A 110 -5.98 11.27 0.14
CA ASP A 110 -6.14 12.71 -0.16
C ASP A 110 -5.46 13.59 0.89
N ALA A 111 -5.34 13.10 2.13
CA ALA A 111 -4.62 13.80 3.21
C ALA A 111 -3.09 13.77 3.02
N LEU A 112 -2.56 12.99 2.08
CA LEU A 112 -1.14 12.96 1.74
C LEU A 112 -0.83 14.02 0.67
N SER A 113 0.24 14.80 0.89
CA SER A 113 0.79 15.70 -0.14
C SER A 113 1.58 14.89 -1.17
N LEU A 114 0.91 14.41 -2.21
CA LEU A 114 1.45 13.47 -3.19
C LEU A 114 1.95 14.15 -4.48
N PRO A 115 3.13 13.79 -5.02
CA PRO A 115 3.53 14.17 -6.37
C PRO A 115 2.62 13.58 -7.46
N ASP A 116 2.54 14.20 -8.63
CA ASP A 116 1.65 13.77 -9.74
C ASP A 116 1.79 12.29 -10.13
N ALA A 117 3.02 11.78 -10.19
CA ALA A 117 3.29 10.38 -10.51
C ALA A 117 2.66 9.42 -9.48
N PHE A 118 2.64 9.86 -8.21
CA PHE A 118 2.04 9.11 -7.11
C PHE A 118 0.50 9.17 -7.20
N ILE A 119 -0.07 10.33 -7.51
CA ILE A 119 -1.54 10.48 -7.71
C ILE A 119 -2.05 9.49 -8.76
N LYS A 120 -1.31 9.31 -9.87
CA LYS A 120 -1.70 8.37 -10.92
C LYS A 120 -1.77 6.91 -10.45
N ILE A 121 -0.80 6.45 -9.66
CA ILE A 121 -0.81 5.06 -9.15
C ILE A 121 -1.78 4.90 -7.97
N ALA A 122 -1.98 5.95 -7.16
CA ALA A 122 -2.96 5.97 -6.09
C ALA A 122 -4.39 5.85 -6.64
N ASN A 123 -4.71 6.56 -7.72
CA ASN A 123 -6.02 6.44 -8.39
C ASN A 123 -6.26 5.04 -8.95
N GLN A 124 -5.24 4.40 -9.53
CA GLN A 124 -5.36 3.00 -9.96
C GLN A 124 -5.64 2.07 -8.77
N LEU A 125 -4.99 2.29 -7.63
CA LEU A 125 -5.28 1.52 -6.41
C LEU A 125 -6.73 1.74 -5.93
N ARG A 126 -7.22 2.98 -5.93
CA ARG A 126 -8.61 3.33 -5.54
C ARG A 126 -9.63 2.63 -6.43
N GLU A 127 -9.43 2.69 -7.75
CA GLU A 127 -10.31 2.02 -8.73
C GLU A 127 -10.30 0.50 -8.58
N ALA A 128 -9.15 -0.07 -8.22
CA ALA A 128 -8.98 -1.50 -8.03
C ALA A 128 -9.32 -1.98 -6.60
N TRP A 129 -9.74 -1.11 -5.69
CA TRP A 129 -9.92 -1.49 -4.28
C TRP A 129 -11.02 -2.57 -4.14
N PRO A 130 -10.76 -3.68 -3.41
CA PRO A 130 -11.70 -4.77 -3.29
C PRO A 130 -12.83 -4.49 -2.29
N ASP A 131 -13.99 -5.12 -2.54
CA ASP A 131 -14.96 -5.37 -1.48
C ASP A 131 -14.34 -6.22 -0.35
N PRO A 132 -14.74 -6.02 0.91
CA PRO A 132 -14.18 -6.70 2.09
C PRO A 132 -14.67 -8.16 2.20
N ILE A 133 -14.36 -8.97 1.19
CA ILE A 133 -14.68 -10.39 1.13
C ILE A 133 -13.46 -11.18 1.65
N PRO A 134 -13.62 -12.13 2.59
CA PRO A 134 -12.51 -12.92 3.18
C PRO A 134 -11.96 -13.97 2.22
N THR A 135 -11.27 -13.47 1.20
CA THR A 135 -10.60 -14.26 0.16
C THR A 135 -9.32 -13.54 -0.29
N CYS A 136 -8.54 -14.22 -1.12
CA CYS A 136 -7.44 -13.55 -1.81
C CYS A 136 -8.01 -12.65 -2.91
N HIS A 137 -7.67 -11.36 -2.84
CA HIS A 137 -7.95 -10.39 -3.89
C HIS A 137 -6.70 -10.20 -4.74
N ARG A 138 -6.74 -10.66 -5.98
CA ARG A 138 -5.68 -10.37 -6.96
C ARG A 138 -6.06 -9.15 -7.78
N ARG A 139 -5.11 -8.23 -7.93
CA ARG A 139 -5.19 -7.07 -8.83
C ARG A 139 -3.98 -7.06 -9.76
N LEU A 140 -4.20 -6.56 -10.97
CA LEU A 140 -3.18 -6.37 -11.99
C LEU A 140 -3.17 -4.89 -12.33
N PHE A 141 -1.98 -4.31 -12.34
CA PHE A 141 -1.72 -2.91 -12.60
C PHE A 141 -0.67 -2.80 -13.71
#